data_AF-A0A8C5Y8Z0-F1
#
_entry.id   AF-A0A8C5Y8Z0-F1
#
_cell.length_a   1.000
_cell.length_b   1.000
_cell.length_c   1.000
_cell.angle_alpha   90.00
_cell.angle_beta   90.00
_cell.angle_gamma   90.00
#
_symmetry.space_group_name_H-M   'P 1'
#
loop_
_entity.id
_entity.type
_entity.pdbx_description
1 polymer ?
#
loop_
_entity_poly.entity_id
_entity_poly.type
_entity_poly.pdbx_seq_one_letter_code
_entity_poly.pdbx_strand_id
1 'polypeptide(L)'
;GVALHKPDIYMLPPAREQLSLREAATITCLVKGYSPADVSVQWMQRGQPVSPDKYVTSASAPEPHAPGLYFTHSFLTVSEEEWSSGEAFTCVVVHEALPNRVTERTVDKSTGKPTLYNVSLVLSDTASTCY
;
A
#
# COMPACT_ATOMS: atom_id res chain seq x y z
N GLY A 1 -18.11 -19.37 20.96
CA GLY A 1 -16.77 -19.20 20.36
C GLY A 1 -16.71 -17.87 19.67
N VAL A 2 -15.53 -17.28 19.51
CA VAL A 2 -15.32 -16.06 18.70
C VAL A 2 -15.59 -16.39 17.23
N ALA A 3 -16.31 -15.53 16.52
CA ALA A 3 -16.58 -15.72 15.10
C ALA A 3 -15.34 -15.35 14.27
N LEU A 4 -14.94 -16.22 13.35
CA LEU A 4 -13.79 -15.99 12.48
C LEU A 4 -14.18 -15.13 11.28
N HIS A 5 -13.39 -14.10 11.01
CA HIS A 5 -13.51 -13.26 9.82
C HIS A 5 -12.13 -13.04 9.18
N LYS A 6 -12.06 -13.28 7.87
CA LYS A 6 -10.83 -13.12 7.10
C LYS A 6 -10.53 -11.63 6.87
N PRO A 7 -9.26 -11.20 6.93
CA PRO A 7 -8.87 -9.84 6.62
C PRO A 7 -9.02 -9.52 5.12
N ASP A 8 -9.42 -8.29 4.84
CA ASP A 8 -9.18 -7.62 3.57
C ASP A 8 -7.93 -6.75 3.67
N ILE A 9 -7.13 -6.74 2.60
CA ILE A 9 -5.90 -5.94 2.51
C ILE A 9 -6.09 -4.85 1.44
N TYR A 10 -5.76 -3.62 1.82
CA TYR A 10 -5.73 -2.46 0.95
C TYR A 10 -4.33 -1.85 0.97
N MET A 11 -3.72 -1.74 -0.21
CA MET A 11 -2.42 -1.11 -0.38
C MET A 11 -2.60 0.31 -0.86
N LEU A 12 -1.98 1.25 -0.16
CA LEU A 12 -1.98 2.66 -0.50
C LEU A 12 -0.56 3.05 -0.95
N PRO A 13 -0.40 3.58 -2.18
CA PRO A 13 0.89 4.07 -2.64
C PRO A 13 1.29 5.32 -1.84
N PRO A 14 2.58 5.72 -1.87
CA PRO A 14 3.01 6.95 -1.25
C PRO A 14 2.32 8.18 -1.83
N ALA A 15 2.11 9.19 -0.99
CA ALA A 15 1.57 10.46 -1.44
C ALA A 15 2.55 11.16 -2.40
N ARG A 16 2.03 11.83 -3.43
CA ARG A 16 2.86 12.50 -4.45
C ARG A 16 3.76 13.58 -3.84
N GLU A 17 3.31 14.20 -2.77
CA GLU A 17 4.03 15.22 -2.01
C GLU A 17 5.29 14.63 -1.38
N GLN A 18 5.24 13.41 -0.83
CA GLN A 18 6.40 12.72 -0.26
C GLN A 18 7.45 12.40 -1.34
N LEU A 19 7.00 11.95 -2.52
CA LEU A 19 7.89 11.67 -3.65
C LEU A 19 8.54 12.96 -4.19
N SER A 20 7.87 14.11 -4.07
CA SER A 20 8.41 15.39 -4.53
C SER A 20 9.58 15.88 -3.66
N LEU A 21 9.67 15.43 -2.41
CA LEU A 21 10.77 15.75 -1.49
C LEU A 21 12.05 14.97 -1.81
N ARG A 22 11.96 13.86 -2.56
CA ARG A 22 13.10 13.00 -2.95
C ARG A 22 13.93 12.44 -1.79
N GLU A 23 13.32 12.27 -0.63
CA GLU A 23 13.95 11.71 0.56
C GLU A 23 13.39 10.31 0.84
N ALA A 24 12.26 10.25 1.55
CA ALA A 24 11.59 9.02 1.92
C ALA A 24 10.09 9.09 1.59
N ALA A 25 9.53 7.94 1.29
CA ALA A 25 8.13 7.75 0.95
C ALA A 25 7.54 6.62 1.80
N THR A 26 6.23 6.65 2.03
CA THR A 26 5.55 5.67 2.88
C THR A 26 4.53 4.89 2.09
N ILE A 27 4.66 3.57 2.08
CA ILE A 27 3.63 2.66 1.56
C ILE A 27 2.80 2.18 2.76
N THR A 28 1.48 2.25 2.65
CA THR A 28 0.59 1.81 3.74
C THR A 28 -0.16 0.55 3.36
N CYS A 29 -0.12 -0.46 4.24
CA CYS A 29 -0.96 -1.64 4.19
C CYS A 29 -2.05 -1.51 5.27
N LEU A 30 -3.29 -1.27 4.84
CA LEU A 30 -4.46 -1.33 5.70
C LEU A 30 -5.02 -2.75 5.66
N VAL A 31 -5.01 -3.41 6.81
CA VAL A 31 -5.63 -4.73 7.02
C VAL A 31 -6.88 -4.51 7.86
N LYS A 32 -8.05 -4.94 7.40
CA LYS A 32 -9.30 -4.70 8.12
C LYS A 32 -10.34 -5.80 7.94
N GLY A 33 -11.42 -5.74 8.70
CA GLY A 33 -12.55 -6.66 8.63
C GLY A 33 -12.27 -8.03 9.24
N TYR A 34 -11.22 -8.18 10.06
CA TYR A 34 -10.81 -9.48 10.58
C TYR A 34 -11.21 -9.70 12.03
N SER A 35 -11.33 -10.97 12.41
CA SER A 35 -11.54 -11.41 13.78
C SER A 35 -11.04 -12.86 13.94
N PRO A 36 -10.32 -13.19 15.03
CA PRO A 36 -10.01 -12.36 16.20
C PRO A 36 -8.90 -11.32 15.95
N ALA A 37 -8.51 -10.58 16.98
CA ALA A 37 -7.57 -9.45 16.85
C ALA A 37 -6.12 -9.84 16.51
N ASP A 38 -5.73 -11.12 16.64
CA ASP A 38 -4.35 -11.55 16.40
C ASP A 38 -4.05 -11.64 14.90
N VAL A 39 -3.12 -10.81 14.44
CA VAL A 39 -2.71 -10.70 13.05
C VAL A 39 -1.22 -10.40 12.98
N SER A 40 -0.52 -11.00 12.01
CA SER A 40 0.88 -10.68 11.73
C SER A 40 1.01 -10.08 10.34
N VAL A 41 1.89 -9.08 10.21
CA VAL A 41 2.18 -8.41 8.94
C VAL A 41 3.68 -8.47 8.67
N GLN A 42 4.03 -8.91 7.47
CA GLN A 42 5.39 -8.93 6.95
C GLN A 42 5.44 -8.23 5.59
N TRP A 43 6.52 -7.50 5.33
CA TRP A 43 6.74 -6.87 4.03
C TRP A 43 7.74 -7.66 3.19
N MET A 44 7.49 -7.69 1.89
CA MET A 44 8.40 -8.24 0.89
C MET A 44 8.74 -7.17 -0.14
N GLN A 45 10.01 -7.08 -0.51
CA GLN A 45 10.53 -6.23 -1.58
C GLN A 45 11.29 -7.13 -2.55
N ARG A 46 10.91 -7.13 -3.83
CA ARG A 46 11.51 -8.03 -4.85
C ARG A 46 11.47 -9.52 -4.46
N GLY A 47 10.41 -9.93 -3.75
CA GLY A 47 10.25 -11.31 -3.27
C GLY A 47 11.15 -11.69 -2.08
N GLN A 48 11.88 -10.74 -1.49
CA GLN A 48 12.70 -10.96 -0.30
C GLN A 48 12.07 -10.28 0.93
N PRO A 49 12.18 -10.89 2.13
CA PRO A 49 11.74 -10.26 3.37
C PRO A 49 12.39 -8.91 3.59
N VAL A 50 11.57 -7.90 3.86
CA VAL A 50 12.04 -6.60 4.32
C VAL A 50 12.39 -6.67 5.80
N SER A 51 13.46 -6.00 6.19
CA SER A 51 13.91 -5.96 7.57
C SER A 51 12.88 -5.23 8.47
N PRO A 52 12.57 -5.76 9.69
CA PRO A 52 11.55 -5.20 10.57
C PRO A 52 11.78 -3.75 11.02
N ASP A 53 13.00 -3.23 10.91
CA ASP A 53 13.33 -1.83 11.21
C ASP A 53 12.84 -0.84 10.13
N LYS A 54 12.53 -1.30 8.92
CA LYS A 54 12.00 -0.44 7.84
C LYS A 54 10.49 -0.20 7.93
N TYR A 55 9.76 -0.92 8.79
CA TYR A 55 8.31 -0.77 8.89
C TYR A 55 7.78 -0.84 10.31
N VAL A 56 6.65 -0.17 10.53
CA VAL A 56 5.94 -0.17 11.82
C VAL A 56 4.52 -0.67 11.61
N THR A 57 4.08 -1.60 12.43
CA THR A 57 2.71 -2.12 12.42
C THR A 57 2.01 -1.68 13.70
N SER A 58 0.84 -1.04 13.57
CA SER A 58 0.02 -0.67 14.72
C SER A 58 -0.54 -1.89 15.44
N ALA A 59 -0.90 -1.73 16.71
CA ALA A 59 -1.72 -2.73 17.38
C ALA A 59 -3.11 -2.82 16.70
N SER A 60 -3.70 -4.01 16.68
CA SER A 60 -5.08 -4.21 16.22
C SER A 60 -6.05 -3.35 17.04
N ALA A 61 -6.90 -2.59 16.36
CA ALA A 61 -7.92 -1.74 16.96
C ALA A 61 -9.33 -2.17 16.49
N PRO A 62 -10.37 -2.01 17.32
CA PRO A 62 -11.75 -2.32 16.92
C PRO A 62 -12.25 -1.39 15.80
N GLU A 63 -13.02 -1.93 14.85
CA GLU A 63 -13.64 -1.11 13.82
C GLU A 63 -14.82 -0.26 14.35
N PRO A 64 -14.89 1.06 14.06
CA PRO A 64 -15.94 1.94 14.59
C PRO A 64 -17.37 1.55 14.20
N HIS A 65 -17.54 0.93 13.03
CA HIS A 65 -18.85 0.63 12.45
C HIS A 65 -19.07 -0.87 12.21
N ALA A 66 -18.17 -1.72 12.70
CA ALA A 66 -18.27 -3.18 12.56
C ALA A 66 -17.87 -3.86 13.88
N PRO A 67 -18.80 -3.94 14.85
CA PRO A 67 -18.52 -4.53 16.16
C PRO A 67 -17.96 -5.95 16.06
N GLY A 68 -16.90 -6.23 16.81
CA GLY A 68 -16.23 -7.53 16.83
C GLY A 68 -15.21 -7.75 15.70
N LEU A 69 -15.09 -6.80 14.76
CA LEU A 69 -14.04 -6.78 13.75
C LEU A 69 -12.94 -5.79 14.14
N TYR A 70 -11.74 -6.07 13.64
CA TYR A 70 -10.53 -5.33 13.92
C TYR A 70 -9.88 -4.83 12.62
N PHE A 71 -9.05 -3.81 12.78
CA PHE A 71 -8.16 -3.31 11.74
C PHE A 71 -6.78 -2.99 12.30
N THR A 72 -5.78 -3.01 11.43
CA THR A 72 -4.42 -2.52 11.71
C THR A 72 -3.83 -1.87 10.46
N HIS A 73 -2.86 -0.99 10.66
CA HIS A 73 -2.04 -0.41 9.61
C HIS A 73 -0.59 -0.89 9.77
N SER A 74 0.05 -1.17 8.65
CA SER A 74 1.50 -1.30 8.57
C SER A 74 2.06 -0.25 7.62
N PHE A 75 3.08 0.48 8.05
CA PHE A 75 3.70 1.58 7.33
C PHE A 75 5.13 1.19 6.98
N LEU A 76 5.43 1.02 5.69
CA LEU A 76 6.76 0.73 5.19
C LEU A 76 7.41 2.02 4.68
N THR A 77 8.62 2.32 5.17
CA THR A 77 9.44 3.43 4.68
C THR A 77 10.35 2.94 3.56
N VAL A 78 10.29 3.62 2.41
CA VAL A 78 11.11 3.35 1.22
C VAL A 78 11.77 4.64 0.75
N SER A 79 12.86 4.56 0.00
CA SER A 79 13.38 5.73 -0.69
C SER A 79 12.52 6.09 -1.91
N GLU A 80 12.58 7.34 -2.35
CA GLU A 80 11.94 7.75 -3.61
C GLU A 80 12.47 6.95 -4.80
N GLU A 81 13.77 6.66 -4.81
CA GLU A 81 14.41 5.85 -5.86
C GLU A 81 13.88 4.41 -5.89
N GLU A 82 13.77 3.76 -4.73
CA GLU A 82 13.20 2.40 -4.59
C GLU A 82 11.76 2.34 -5.13
N TRP A 83 10.95 3.38 -4.88
CA TRP A 83 9.58 3.45 -5.40
C TRP A 83 9.56 3.74 -6.91
N SER A 84 10.33 4.72 -7.36
CA SER A 84 10.36 5.19 -8.75
C SER A 84 11.02 4.21 -9.72
N SER A 85 11.86 3.30 -9.23
CA SER A 85 12.42 2.20 -10.02
C SER A 85 11.34 1.25 -10.58
N GLY A 86 10.14 1.25 -9.99
CA GLY A 86 9.05 0.34 -10.35
C GLY A 86 9.09 -0.98 -9.60
N GLU A 87 9.79 -1.03 -8.46
CA GLU A 87 9.77 -2.19 -7.58
C GLU A 87 8.39 -2.47 -7.01
N ALA A 88 8.11 -3.77 -6.87
CA ALA A 88 6.92 -4.28 -6.24
C ALA A 88 7.15 -4.47 -4.73
N PHE A 89 6.25 -3.89 -3.94
CA PHE A 89 6.19 -4.02 -2.49
C PHE A 89 4.95 -4.81 -2.11
N THR A 90 5.14 -5.86 -1.33
CA THR A 90 4.05 -6.79 -0.98
C THR A 90 3.84 -6.82 0.52
N CYS A 91 2.61 -6.62 0.95
CA CYS A 91 2.16 -6.82 2.32
C CYS A 91 1.61 -8.25 2.46
N VAL A 92 2.30 -9.07 3.24
CA VAL A 92 1.91 -10.45 3.57
C VAL A 92 1.26 -10.43 4.95
N VAL A 93 0.05 -10.97 5.04
CA VAL A 93 -0.76 -11.01 6.26
C VAL A 93 -1.00 -12.44 6.67
N VAL A 94 -0.71 -12.74 7.93
CA VAL A 94 -0.99 -14.02 8.57
C VAL A 94 -2.15 -13.85 9.54
N HIS A 95 -3.21 -14.64 9.38
CA HIS A 95 -4.41 -14.59 10.22
C HIS A 95 -5.14 -15.93 10.23
N GLU A 96 -5.68 -16.36 11.36
CA GLU A 96 -6.24 -17.72 11.50
C GLU A 96 -7.50 -18.00 10.68
N ALA A 97 -8.26 -16.96 10.35
CA ALA A 97 -9.46 -17.08 9.51
C ALA A 97 -9.17 -17.23 8.00
N LEU A 98 -7.89 -17.23 7.59
CA LEU A 98 -7.49 -17.39 6.19
C LEU A 98 -7.27 -18.86 5.82
N PRO A 99 -7.58 -19.27 4.58
CA PRO A 99 -7.09 -20.53 4.03
C PRO A 99 -5.56 -20.56 4.09
N ASN A 100 -4.97 -21.62 4.63
CA ASN A 100 -3.52 -21.72 4.88
C ASN A 100 -2.94 -20.60 5.75
N ARG A 101 -3.80 -19.84 6.45
CA ARG A 101 -3.45 -18.75 7.38
C ARG A 101 -2.74 -17.55 6.75
N VAL A 102 -2.63 -17.45 5.42
CA VAL A 102 -1.83 -16.40 4.74
C VAL A 102 -2.57 -15.79 3.55
N THR A 103 -2.43 -14.48 3.34
CA THR A 103 -2.86 -13.76 2.14
C THR A 103 -1.96 -12.55 1.91
N GLU A 104 -1.89 -12.03 0.69
CA GLU A 104 -1.00 -10.92 0.36
C GLU A 104 -1.59 -9.94 -0.67
N ARG A 105 -1.06 -8.72 -0.69
CA ARG A 105 -1.30 -7.73 -1.74
C ARG A 105 -0.03 -6.98 -2.09
N THR A 106 0.11 -6.66 -3.37
CA THR A 106 1.27 -5.99 -3.94
C THR A 106 0.89 -4.61 -4.46
N VAL A 107 1.82 -3.67 -4.38
CA VAL A 107 1.73 -2.35 -4.98
C VAL A 107 3.08 -1.94 -5.57
N ASP A 108 3.01 -1.23 -6.69
CA ASP A 108 4.12 -0.57 -7.36
C ASP A 108 3.66 0.79 -7.90
N LYS A 109 4.57 1.55 -8.52
CA LYS A 109 4.25 2.87 -9.10
C LYS A 109 3.17 2.88 -10.18
N SER A 110 2.92 1.73 -10.81
CA SER A 110 1.91 1.55 -11.87
C SER A 110 0.55 1.09 -11.31
N THR A 111 0.54 0.65 -10.06
CA THR A 111 -0.64 0.14 -9.36
C THR A 111 -1.57 1.32 -9.02
N GLY A 112 -2.35 1.73 -10.02
CA GLY A 112 -3.27 2.85 -10.00
C GLY A 112 -4.10 2.93 -11.28
N LYS A 113 -5.01 3.91 -11.37
CA LYS A 113 -5.82 4.11 -12.58
C LYS A 113 -4.89 4.54 -13.74
N PRO A 114 -5.00 3.95 -14.95
CA PRO A 114 -4.15 4.33 -16.08
C PRO A 114 -4.26 5.84 -16.34
N THR A 115 -3.13 6.55 -16.33
CA THR A 115 -3.06 7.93 -16.80
C THR A 115 -2.98 7.92 -18.33
N LEU A 116 -4.13 8.12 -18.99
CA LEU A 116 -4.18 8.41 -20.42
C LEU A 116 -3.65 9.84 -20.65
N TYR A 117 -2.39 9.94 -21.05
CA TYR A 117 -1.77 11.21 -21.42
C TYR A 117 -2.18 11.61 -22.85
N ASN A 118 -2.86 12.76 -22.99
CA ASN A 118 -3.12 13.37 -24.30
C ASN A 118 -2.08 14.49 -24.55
N VAL A 119 -0.86 14.10 -24.95
CA VAL A 119 0.22 15.04 -25.24
C VAL A 119 0.24 15.35 -26.72
N SER A 120 -0.08 16.59 -27.09
CA SER A 120 0.11 17.13 -28.43
C SER A 120 1.26 18.11 -28.44
N LEU A 121 2.36 17.79 -29.14
CA LEU A 121 3.47 18.70 -29.35
C LEU A 121 3.11 19.64 -30.52
N VAL A 122 2.90 20.92 -30.22
CA VAL A 122 2.70 21.95 -31.26
C VAL A 122 4.04 22.66 -31.49
N LEU A 123 4.66 22.41 -32.64
CA LEU A 123 5.84 23.14 -33.11
C LEU A 123 5.38 24.14 -34.18
N SER A 124 5.47 25.43 -33.90
CA SER A 124 5.15 26.51 -34.85
C SER A 124 5.98 27.76 -34.54
N ASP A 125 6.60 28.37 -35.55
CA ASP A 125 7.27 29.69 -35.46
C ASP A 125 6.27 30.86 -35.42
N THR A 126 4.97 30.59 -35.55
CA THR A 126 3.88 31.56 -35.42
C THR A 126 2.77 30.95 -34.57
N ALA A 127 2.79 31.19 -33.26
CA ALA A 127 1.67 30.83 -32.39
C ALA A 127 0.59 31.93 -32.48
N SER A 128 -0.51 31.65 -33.18
CA SER A 128 -1.71 32.47 -33.07
C SER A 128 -2.43 32.13 -31.77
N THR A 129 -2.20 32.92 -30.73
CA THR A 129 -3.01 32.89 -29.51
C THR A 129 -4.37 33.51 -29.82
N CYS A 130 -5.46 32.75 -29.65
CA CYS A 130 -6.81 33.30 -29.74
C CYS A 130 -7.03 34.32 -28.61
N TYR A 131 -7.63 35.46 -28.96
CA TYR A 131 -8.12 36.48 -28.03
C TYR A 131 -9.51 36.11 -27.49
#